data_AF-A0A4Y7ISU7-F1
#
_entry.id   AF-A0A4Y7ISU7-F1
#
_cell.length_a   1.000
_cell.length_b   1.000
_cell.length_c   1.000
_cell.angle_alpha   90.00
_cell.angle_beta   90.00
_cell.angle_gamma   90.00
#
_symmetry.space_group_name_H-M   'P 1'
#
loop_
_entity.id
_entity.type
_entity.pdbx_description
1 polymer ?
#
loop_
_entity_poly.entity_id
_entity_poly.type
_entity_poly.pdbx_seq_one_letter_code
_entity_poly.pdbx_strand_id
1 'polypeptide(L)'
;MSLINVTNEMDIDKDSEVDKTSCDGKKKAAVQAELNRVNKLPTNSSYASHRIRVLNKVLQLMSIKRTPSQDEELELLFAGLSL
;
A
#
# COMPACT_ATOMS: atom_id res chain seq x y z
N MET A 1 11.13 -8.74 -54.80
CA MET A 1 11.89 -9.26 -53.64
C MET A 1 11.44 -8.49 -52.39
N SER A 2 10.23 -8.73 -51.90
CA SER A 2 9.84 -8.30 -50.55
C SER A 2 9.92 -9.52 -49.66
N LEU A 3 10.88 -9.52 -48.74
CA LEU A 3 10.97 -10.53 -47.71
C LEU A 3 9.92 -10.24 -46.64
N ILE A 4 9.15 -11.28 -46.37
CA ILE A 4 8.12 -11.40 -45.34
C ILE A 4 8.80 -11.32 -43.98
N ASN A 5 8.40 -10.39 -43.11
CA ASN A 5 8.74 -10.46 -41.68
C ASN A 5 7.56 -11.11 -40.94
N VAL A 6 7.61 -12.43 -40.86
CA VAL A 6 6.88 -13.23 -39.86
C VAL A 6 7.88 -13.57 -38.78
N THR A 7 7.66 -13.06 -37.57
CA THR A 7 8.18 -13.69 -36.35
C THR A 7 7.01 -13.84 -35.40
N ASN A 8 6.47 -15.05 -35.41
CA ASN A 8 5.60 -15.57 -34.36
C ASN A 8 6.45 -15.90 -33.13
N GLU A 9 5.90 -15.56 -31.97
CA GLU A 9 5.96 -16.24 -30.67
C GLU A 9 7.32 -16.56 -30.01
N MET A 10 7.46 -16.04 -28.78
CA MET A 10 7.92 -16.86 -27.64
C MET A 10 7.30 -16.31 -26.35
N ASP A 11 6.88 -17.26 -25.53
CA ASP A 11 6.01 -17.15 -24.38
C ASP A 11 6.59 -16.29 -23.24
N ILE A 12 5.72 -15.50 -22.60
CA ILE A 12 5.96 -15.03 -21.23
C ILE A 12 4.83 -15.62 -20.39
N ASP A 13 5.16 -16.70 -19.71
CA ASP A 13 4.41 -17.20 -18.55
C ASP A 13 4.20 -16.04 -17.59
N LYS A 14 2.96 -15.55 -17.53
CA LYS A 14 2.52 -14.52 -16.57
C LYS A 14 1.85 -15.19 -15.38
N ASP A 15 2.43 -16.27 -14.89
CA ASP A 15 2.01 -16.88 -13.64
C ASP A 15 2.61 -16.11 -12.46
N SER A 16 1.78 -15.26 -11.87
CA SER A 16 1.80 -14.87 -10.44
C SER A 16 2.79 -13.80 -9.91
N GLU A 17 2.89 -12.63 -10.57
CA GLU A 17 3.37 -11.42 -9.86
C GLU A 17 2.63 -10.16 -10.32
N VAL A 18 1.32 -10.12 -10.06
CA VAL A 18 0.47 -8.96 -10.32
C VAL A 18 -0.26 -8.57 -9.03
N ASP A 19 -0.14 -7.30 -8.65
CA ASP A 19 -1.03 -6.53 -7.76
C ASP A 19 -0.67 -6.31 -6.28
N LYS A 20 0.40 -6.89 -5.70
CA LYS A 20 0.75 -6.53 -4.31
C LYS A 20 1.29 -5.09 -4.19
N THR A 21 2.07 -4.65 -5.19
CA THR A 21 2.65 -3.29 -5.24
C THR A 21 1.61 -2.19 -5.49
N SER A 22 0.54 -2.49 -6.23
CA SER A 22 -0.58 -1.57 -6.51
C SER A 22 -1.50 -1.43 -5.29
N CYS A 23 -1.80 -2.54 -4.61
CA CYS A 23 -2.60 -2.54 -3.38
C CYS A 23 -1.89 -1.80 -2.23
N ASP A 24 -0.61 -2.10 -1.99
CA ASP A 24 0.19 -1.42 -0.95
C ASP A 24 0.35 0.08 -1.25
N GLY A 25 0.49 0.44 -2.53
CA GLY A 25 0.53 1.84 -2.97
C GLY A 25 -0.76 2.60 -2.63
N LYS A 26 -1.93 2.00 -2.89
CA LYS A 26 -3.24 2.58 -2.56
C LYS A 26 -3.42 2.74 -1.05
N LYS A 27 -3.07 1.72 -0.27
CA LYS A 27 -3.11 1.77 1.20
C LYS A 27 -2.21 2.87 1.77
N LYS A 28 -0.98 2.98 1.26
CA LYS A 28 -0.04 4.02 1.69
C LYS A 28 -0.58 5.42 1.36
N ALA A 29 -1.19 5.59 0.19
CA ALA A 29 -1.83 6.84 -0.20
C ALA A 29 -3.01 7.21 0.72
N ALA A 30 -3.86 6.23 1.07
CA ALA A 30 -4.98 6.44 2.00
C ALA A 30 -4.50 6.88 3.39
N VAL A 31 -3.48 6.21 3.95
CA VAL A 31 -2.86 6.59 5.23
C VAL A 31 -2.29 8.01 5.18
N GLN A 32 -1.61 8.37 4.09
CA GLN A 32 -1.04 9.70 3.91
C GLN A 32 -2.12 10.79 3.78
N ALA A 33 -3.22 10.50 3.07
CA ALA A 33 -4.35 11.41 2.93
C ALA A 33 -5.02 11.69 4.29
N GLU A 34 -5.25 10.63 5.08
CA GLU A 34 -5.77 10.77 6.44
C GLU A 34 -4.80 11.55 7.33
N LEU A 35 -3.50 11.26 7.27
CA LEU A 35 -2.50 11.98 8.05
C LEU A 35 -2.52 13.47 7.74
N ASN A 36 -2.61 13.83 6.46
CA ASN A 36 -2.74 15.22 6.01
C ASN A 36 -4.05 15.87 6.49
N ARG A 37 -5.16 15.13 6.53
CA ARG A 37 -6.44 15.62 7.06
C ARG A 37 -6.34 15.89 8.56
N VAL A 38 -5.78 14.96 9.32
CA VAL A 38 -5.66 15.04 10.79
C VAL A 38 -4.67 16.13 11.22
N ASN A 39 -3.59 16.34 10.46
CA ASN A 39 -2.63 17.42 10.72
C ASN A 39 -3.22 18.83 10.58
N LYS A 40 -4.38 18.99 9.93
CA LYS A 40 -5.10 20.28 9.86
C LYS A 40 -5.98 20.54 11.08
N LEU A 41 -6.14 19.55 11.97
CA LEU A 41 -6.93 19.71 13.19
C LEU A 41 -6.13 20.47 14.26
N PRO A 42 -6.82 21.14 15.21
CA PRO A 42 -6.17 21.81 16.33
C PRO A 42 -5.29 20.85 17.15
N THR A 43 -4.07 21.30 17.46
CA THR A 43 -3.04 20.49 18.15
C THR A 43 -3.40 20.10 19.59
N ASN A 44 -4.37 20.81 20.20
CA ASN A 44 -4.90 20.48 21.52
C ASN A 44 -5.90 19.30 21.50
N SER A 45 -6.24 18.77 20.32
CA SER A 45 -7.12 17.61 20.21
C SER A 45 -6.37 16.32 20.56
N SER A 46 -6.84 15.64 21.61
CA SER A 46 -6.37 14.31 22.00
C SER A 46 -6.55 13.30 20.85
N TYR A 47 -7.69 13.36 20.14
CA TYR A 47 -7.94 12.52 18.97
C TYR A 47 -6.90 12.76 17.87
N ALA A 48 -6.61 14.02 17.53
CA ALA A 48 -5.66 14.33 16.46
C ALA A 48 -4.26 13.79 16.80
N SER A 49 -3.79 14.05 18.02
CA SER A 49 -2.50 13.57 18.51
C SER A 49 -2.41 12.04 18.50
N HIS A 50 -3.45 11.35 18.97
CA HIS A 50 -3.50 9.89 19.00
C HIS A 50 -3.53 9.31 17.57
N ARG A 51 -4.40 9.85 16.71
CA ARG A 51 -4.58 9.39 15.33
C ARG A 51 -3.30 9.55 14.51
N ILE A 52 -2.59 10.68 14.63
CA ILE A 52 -1.29 10.90 13.99
C ILE A 52 -0.28 9.81 14.40
N ARG A 53 -0.21 9.48 15.70
CA ARG A 53 0.70 8.45 16.20
C ARG A 53 0.40 7.08 15.60
N VAL A 54 -0.89 6.71 15.52
CA VAL A 54 -1.33 5.46 14.90
C VAL A 54 -0.94 5.42 13.42
N LEU A 55 -1.26 6.46 12.65
CA LEU A 55 -0.96 6.52 11.22
C LEU A 55 0.55 6.45 10.93
N ASN A 56 1.36 7.15 11.72
CA ASN A 56 2.82 7.07 11.62
C ASN A 56 3.33 5.65 11.92
N LYS A 57 2.74 4.96 12.90
CA LYS A 57 3.12 3.57 13.20
C LYS A 57 2.77 2.64 12.04
N VAL A 58 1.61 2.82 11.42
CA VAL A 58 1.19 2.06 10.22
C VAL A 58 2.18 2.28 9.07
N LEU A 59 2.57 3.52 8.78
CA LEU A 59 3.56 3.82 7.73
C LEU A 59 4.90 3.13 7.98
N GLN A 60 5.36 3.08 9.24
CA GLN A 60 6.58 2.35 9.61
C GLN A 60 6.43 0.85 9.36
N LEU A 61 5.31 0.25 9.77
CA LEU A 61 5.04 -1.18 9.52
C LEU A 61 5.03 -1.50 8.01
N MET A 62 4.52 -0.58 7.19
CA MET A 62 4.56 -0.70 5.73
C MET A 62 5.97 -0.64 5.13
N SER A 63 6.91 0.07 5.78
CA SER A 63 8.28 0.27 5.27
C SER A 63 9.28 -0.83 5.60
N ILE A 64 8.96 -1.72 6.54
CA ILE A 64 9.85 -2.81 6.93
C ILE A 64 9.58 -4.06 6.08
N LYS A 65 10.59 -4.94 5.96
CA LYS A 65 10.38 -6.29 5.42
C LYS A 65 9.51 -7.09 6.39
N ARG A 66 8.43 -7.68 5.87
CA ARG A 66 7.45 -8.44 6.67
C ARG A 66 7.45 -9.91 6.28
N THR A 67 7.12 -10.77 7.25
CA THR A 67 6.79 -12.17 6.99
C THR A 67 5.34 -12.30 6.49
N PRO A 68 4.94 -13.43 5.90
CA PRO A 68 3.55 -13.63 5.46
C PRO A 68 2.51 -13.44 6.58
N SER A 69 2.78 -13.91 7.79
CA SER A 69 1.90 -13.70 8.95
C SER A 69 1.81 -12.22 9.36
N GLN A 70 2.91 -11.46 9.25
CA GLN A 70 2.89 -10.02 9.51
C GLN A 70 2.12 -9.24 8.44
N ASP A 71 2.15 -9.69 7.18
CA ASP A 71 1.33 -9.11 6.11
C ASP A 71 -0.17 -9.34 6.40
N GLU A 72 -0.55 -10.52 6.87
CA GLU A 72 -1.94 -10.83 7.26
C GLU A 72 -2.41 -9.98 8.46
N GLU A 73 -1.59 -9.89 9.52
CA GLU A 73 -1.87 -9.03 10.67
C GLU A 73 -2.00 -7.56 10.26
N LEU A 74 -1.16 -7.09 9.34
CA LEU A 74 -1.22 -5.73 8.81
C LEU A 74 -2.51 -5.51 8.00
N GLU A 75 -2.99 -6.51 7.26
CA GLU A 75 -4.26 -6.45 6.54
C GLU A 75 -5.44 -6.28 7.50
N LEU A 76 -5.46 -7.07 8.58
CA LEU A 76 -6.49 -6.97 9.63
C LEU A 76 -6.45 -5.60 10.32
N LEU A 77 -5.25 -5.05 10.54
CA LEU A 77 -5.08 -3.70 11.06
C LEU A 77 -5.71 -2.67 10.10
N PHE A 78 -5.48 -2.80 8.79
CA PHE A 78 -6.09 -1.93 7.79
C PHE A 78 -7.62 -2.00 7.78
N ALA A 79 -8.19 -3.20 7.87
CA ALA A 79 -9.64 -3.38 7.94
C ALA A 79 -10.26 -2.64 9.15
N GLY A 80 -9.53 -2.52 10.26
CA GLY A 80 -9.97 -1.76 11.44
C GLY A 80 -9.75 -0.24 11.36
N LEU A 81 -8.94 0.27 10.44
CA LEU A 81 -8.52 1.67 10.44
C LEU A 81 -9.53 2.66 9.82
N SER A 82 -10.59 2.17 9.17
CA SER A 82 -11.60 2.99 8.48
C SER A 82 -10.97 4.08 7.60
N LEU A 83 -10.09 3.66 6.69
CA LEU A 83 -9.28 4.52 5.79
C LEU A 83 -9.72 4.37 4.33
#